data_AF-A0A847VB57-F1
#
_entry.id   AF-A0A847VB57-F1
#
_cell.length_a   1.000
_cell.length_b   1.000
_cell.length_c   1.000
_cell.angle_alpha   90.00
_cell.angle_beta   90.00
_cell.angle_gamma   90.00
#
_symmetry.space_group_name_H-M   'P 1'
#
loop_
_entity.id
_entity.type
_entity.pdbx_description
1 polymer ?
#
loop_
_entity_poly.entity_id
_entity_poly.type
_entity_poly.pdbx_seq_one_letter_code
_entity_poly.pdbx_strand_id
1 'polypeptide(L)'
;MPIAEDLARQQRAISIAEFFEKNKHLLGFDSPVRGVITTVKEAVDNALDACEEAEVLPDIEIAVRRTGPETVRIAVEDNGPGIMPEHVPFVFGKLLYGSRFHQIRQSRGQQGIGISAAVLYAQLTTGLPTVVTTRTGAREPAHRFELRIRVETNEPEVLSHEEVEWDRIHGTRVEIEFRASLAAKKRLVEYLRSTGVVNPHARLRAEIDGEEFVSERVVDEVLVPPKAIKPHPLGIELGQLARLVEGAKGPLAPFLVDRFVRVGAKTADEICAAAGLASTARVESLSGDDLSRLLGALQSVRVPPPPTTQCLSPIGQDLLVRGLSAEYRMDFVVARTRPSAVYGGHPFMVEAAIGYGGNLPVEGSAHLMRFANRVPLVYQQGACAVTRCVAEVNWKAYGLSQAGLPQGPLLILVHVASTNVPFTSESKDAIAAIPEIEREITLALRDLGRDLKTFISRRDRTRQAEERARAVCAILPELAAKVAEVTERPVPDISPIEGQIMRKVVAKKWTLGGRVGIEVQNHTGRELALQVYEQSGDPAGDAEPVPDFATELDGVVTRVWQVSLPPGGAWRAEYTGSGSGTIDLRGVDEHRKVVVDLDV
;
A
#
# COMPACT_ATOMS: atom_id res chain seq x y z
N MET A 1 -20.47 10.60 -63.18
CA MET A 1 -20.05 9.51 -62.28
C MET A 1 -21.15 9.35 -61.23
N PRO A 2 -21.45 8.13 -60.77
CA PRO A 2 -22.41 7.93 -59.70
C PRO A 2 -21.91 8.59 -58.42
N ILE A 3 -22.81 9.23 -57.66
CA ILE A 3 -22.55 9.89 -56.37
C ILE A 3 -21.80 8.95 -55.40
N ALA A 4 -22.02 7.64 -55.51
CA ALA A 4 -21.32 6.62 -54.74
C ALA A 4 -19.80 6.56 -55.01
N GLU A 5 -19.33 6.80 -56.24
CA GLU A 5 -17.89 6.83 -56.55
C GLU A 5 -17.21 8.08 -55.99
N ASP A 6 -17.90 9.22 -56.00
CA ASP A 6 -17.40 10.46 -55.40
C ASP A 6 -17.40 10.37 -53.86
N LEU A 7 -18.41 9.74 -53.26
CA LEU A 7 -18.44 9.44 -51.82
C LEU A 7 -17.38 8.40 -51.43
N ALA A 8 -17.15 7.37 -52.25
CA ALA A 8 -16.12 6.37 -52.01
C ALA A 8 -14.70 6.97 -52.07
N ARG A 9 -14.45 7.91 -52.99
CA ARG A 9 -13.17 8.66 -53.05
C ARG A 9 -12.91 9.53 -51.81
N GLN A 10 -13.95 9.90 -51.07
CA GLN A 10 -13.82 10.67 -49.83
C GLN A 10 -13.56 9.78 -48.61
N GLN A 11 -13.77 8.47 -48.70
CA GLN A 11 -13.47 7.55 -47.61
C GLN A 11 -11.96 7.42 -47.42
N ARG A 12 -11.47 7.71 -46.22
CA ARG A 12 -10.06 7.56 -45.84
C ARG A 12 -9.96 6.72 -44.59
N ALA A 13 -9.03 5.77 -44.59
CA ALA A 13 -8.61 5.10 -43.36
C ALA A 13 -7.73 6.05 -42.55
N ILE A 14 -7.92 6.06 -41.24
CA ILE A 14 -7.05 6.79 -40.31
C ILE A 14 -6.17 5.79 -39.58
N SER A 15 -4.94 6.20 -39.26
CA SER A 15 -4.06 5.36 -38.45
C SER A 15 -4.51 5.37 -36.97
N ILE A 16 -3.97 4.44 -36.19
CA ILE A 16 -4.18 4.42 -34.73
C ILE A 16 -3.60 5.68 -34.07
N ALA A 17 -2.43 6.14 -34.52
CA ALA A 17 -1.82 7.36 -34.01
C ALA A 17 -2.68 8.59 -34.31
N GLU A 18 -3.24 8.69 -35.51
CA GLU A 18 -4.13 9.78 -35.92
C GLU A 18 -5.45 9.75 -35.12
N PHE A 19 -5.98 8.56 -34.86
CA PHE A 19 -7.16 8.38 -34.00
C PHE A 19 -6.90 8.92 -32.58
N PHE A 20 -5.76 8.60 -31.99
CA PHE A 20 -5.42 9.04 -30.63
C PHE A 20 -4.99 10.50 -30.55
N GLU A 21 -4.36 11.04 -31.61
CA GLU A 21 -4.11 12.48 -31.72
C GLU A 21 -5.43 13.28 -31.64
N LYS A 22 -6.47 12.80 -32.35
CA LYS A 22 -7.81 13.42 -32.32
C LYS A 22 -8.55 13.18 -31.01
N ASN A 23 -8.24 12.08 -30.30
CA ASN A 23 -8.93 11.64 -29.10
C ASN A 23 -8.02 11.55 -27.86
N LYS A 24 -7.24 12.61 -27.58
CA LYS A 24 -6.25 12.67 -26.48
C LYS A 24 -6.82 12.32 -25.09
N HIS A 25 -8.10 12.59 -24.88
CA HIS A 25 -8.81 12.30 -23.64
C HIS A 25 -8.89 10.79 -23.34
N LEU A 26 -8.92 9.93 -24.36
CA LEU A 26 -8.90 8.46 -24.19
C LEU A 26 -7.57 7.96 -23.62
N LEU A 27 -6.50 8.70 -23.85
CA LEU A 27 -5.15 8.41 -23.36
C LEU A 27 -4.85 9.01 -21.99
N GLY A 28 -5.81 9.72 -21.37
CA GLY A 28 -5.57 10.43 -20.11
C GLY A 28 -4.73 11.70 -20.25
N PHE A 29 -4.68 12.31 -21.44
CA PHE A 29 -4.07 13.61 -21.71
C PHE A 29 -5.14 14.69 -21.99
N ASP A 30 -6.18 14.70 -21.15
CA ASP A 30 -7.29 15.65 -21.18
C ASP A 30 -6.92 17.05 -20.68
N SER A 31 -5.94 17.14 -19.77
CA SER A 31 -5.47 18.41 -19.20
C SER A 31 -3.94 18.46 -19.04
N PRO A 32 -3.32 19.64 -19.14
CA PRO A 32 -1.87 19.81 -18.96
C PRO A 32 -1.36 19.37 -17.58
N VAL A 33 -2.23 19.42 -16.56
CA VAL A 33 -1.93 19.00 -15.18
C VAL A 33 -1.93 17.47 -15.07
N ARG A 34 -2.90 16.80 -15.69
CA ARG A 34 -3.00 15.33 -15.68
C ARG A 34 -1.92 14.68 -16.54
N GLY A 35 -1.52 15.32 -17.64
CA GLY A 35 -0.44 14.83 -18.51
C GLY A 35 0.87 14.54 -17.77
N VAL A 36 1.23 15.35 -16.75
CA VAL A 36 2.43 15.10 -15.91
C VAL A 36 2.31 13.76 -15.17
N ILE A 37 1.20 13.55 -14.48
CA ILE A 37 0.98 12.34 -13.69
C ILE A 37 0.86 11.12 -14.61
N THR A 38 0.15 11.23 -15.74
CA THR A 38 0.04 10.14 -16.72
C THR A 38 1.41 9.75 -17.28
N THR A 39 2.25 10.71 -17.68
CA THR A 39 3.58 10.41 -18.21
C THR A 39 4.49 9.78 -17.15
N VAL A 40 4.53 10.32 -15.92
CA VAL A 40 5.32 9.71 -14.84
C VAL A 40 4.82 8.31 -14.52
N LYS A 41 3.50 8.12 -14.46
CA LYS A 41 2.88 6.82 -14.19
C LYS A 41 3.32 5.77 -15.21
N GLU A 42 3.14 6.03 -16.50
CA GLU A 42 3.48 5.06 -17.55
C GLU A 42 4.99 4.79 -17.62
N ALA A 43 5.83 5.80 -17.38
CA ALA A 43 7.28 5.62 -17.35
C ALA A 43 7.75 4.80 -16.14
N VAL A 44 7.24 5.10 -14.93
CA VAL A 44 7.57 4.36 -13.70
C VAL A 44 7.04 2.93 -13.75
N ASP A 45 5.83 2.71 -14.26
CA ASP A 45 5.25 1.37 -14.40
C ASP A 45 6.09 0.50 -15.34
N ASN A 46 6.57 1.06 -16.45
CA ASN A 46 7.46 0.34 -17.37
C ASN A 46 8.84 0.06 -16.76
N ALA A 47 9.41 1.01 -16.03
CA ALA A 47 10.66 0.82 -15.30
C ALA A 47 10.55 -0.31 -14.26
N LEU A 48 9.47 -0.31 -13.47
CA LEU A 48 9.19 -1.37 -12.50
C LEU A 48 9.03 -2.74 -13.17
N ASP A 49 8.22 -2.82 -14.23
CA ASP A 49 8.02 -4.06 -14.98
C ASP A 49 9.35 -4.57 -15.56
N ALA A 50 10.20 -3.69 -16.11
CA ALA A 50 11.50 -4.08 -16.69
C ALA A 50 12.48 -4.61 -15.64
N CYS A 51 12.55 -3.96 -14.46
CA CYS A 51 13.38 -4.43 -13.35
C CYS A 51 12.89 -5.79 -12.82
N GLU A 52 11.58 -5.95 -12.63
CA GLU A 52 10.97 -7.18 -12.13
C GLU A 52 11.13 -8.36 -13.10
N GLU A 53 11.00 -8.11 -14.41
CA GLU A 53 11.25 -9.13 -15.44
C GLU A 53 12.71 -9.57 -15.51
N ALA A 54 13.64 -8.67 -15.18
CA ALA A 54 15.07 -8.96 -15.10
C ALA A 54 15.52 -9.47 -13.72
N GLU A 55 14.58 -9.66 -12.78
CA GLU A 55 14.87 -10.09 -11.41
C GLU A 55 15.85 -9.13 -10.68
N VAL A 56 15.80 -7.84 -11.01
CA VAL A 56 16.59 -6.76 -10.40
C VAL A 56 15.71 -5.97 -9.45
N LEU A 57 16.23 -5.65 -8.26
CA LEU A 57 15.51 -4.78 -7.32
C LEU A 57 15.46 -3.35 -7.88
N PRO A 58 14.26 -2.77 -8.11
CA PRO A 58 14.14 -1.48 -8.79
C PRO A 58 14.75 -0.34 -7.99
N ASP A 59 15.48 0.52 -8.68
CA ASP A 59 15.97 1.82 -8.23
C ASP A 59 15.65 2.82 -9.34
N ILE A 60 14.64 3.64 -9.11
CA ILE A 60 14.06 4.52 -10.14
C ILE A 60 14.28 5.97 -9.74
N GLU A 61 14.94 6.71 -10.61
CA GLU A 61 15.17 8.14 -10.48
C GLU A 61 14.22 8.92 -11.41
N ILE A 62 13.58 9.94 -10.85
CA ILE A 62 12.55 10.73 -11.54
C ILE A 62 12.93 12.20 -11.40
N ALA A 63 13.03 12.92 -12.51
CA ALA A 63 13.24 14.36 -12.49
C ALA A 63 12.12 15.05 -13.25
N VAL A 64 11.47 16.01 -12.60
CA VAL A 64 10.42 16.84 -13.21
C VAL A 64 10.83 18.30 -13.05
N ARG A 65 11.26 18.91 -14.15
CA ARG A 65 11.81 20.28 -14.15
C ARG A 65 11.04 21.19 -15.10
N ARG A 66 10.80 22.42 -14.66
CA ARG A 66 10.22 23.45 -15.53
C ARG A 66 11.30 23.97 -16.49
N THR A 67 11.06 23.86 -17.80
CA THR A 67 11.97 24.34 -18.86
C THR A 67 11.50 25.64 -19.50
N GLY A 68 10.24 26.02 -19.31
CA GLY A 68 9.66 27.28 -19.76
C GLY A 68 8.39 27.65 -19.00
N PRO A 69 7.68 28.74 -19.39
CA PRO A 69 6.49 29.21 -18.66
C PRO A 69 5.40 28.14 -18.50
N GLU A 70 5.15 27.35 -19.54
CA GLU A 70 4.16 26.27 -19.60
C GLU A 70 4.75 24.95 -20.11
N THR A 71 6.05 24.75 -19.93
CA THR A 71 6.77 23.58 -20.45
C THR A 71 7.49 22.87 -19.31
N VAL A 72 7.34 21.55 -19.27
CA VAL A 72 7.95 20.68 -18.27
C VAL A 72 8.70 19.56 -18.98
N ARG A 73 9.91 19.27 -18.51
CA ARG A 73 10.68 18.09 -18.89
C ARG A 73 10.57 17.05 -17.78
N ILE A 74 10.18 15.85 -18.17
CA ILE A 74 10.11 14.68 -17.30
C ILE A 74 11.19 13.71 -17.75
N ALA A 75 12.09 13.35 -16.84
CA ALA A 75 13.07 12.29 -17.02
C ALA A 75 12.75 11.16 -16.03
N VAL A 76 12.73 9.92 -16.52
CA VAL A 76 12.66 8.72 -15.68
C VAL A 76 13.80 7.80 -16.07
N GLU A 77 14.57 7.39 -15.09
CA GLU A 77 15.74 6.53 -15.23
C GLU A 77 15.58 5.30 -14.34
N ASP A 78 15.84 4.13 -14.90
CA ASP A 78 15.77 2.85 -14.21
C ASP A 78 17.10 2.10 -14.26
N ASN A 79 17.27 1.16 -13.32
CA ASN A 79 18.36 0.20 -13.28
C ASN A 79 17.94 -1.17 -13.87
N GLY A 80 16.99 -1.19 -14.79
CA GLY A 80 16.53 -2.41 -15.45
C GLY A 80 17.56 -2.96 -16.45
N PRO A 81 17.20 -3.97 -17.25
CA PRO A 81 18.12 -4.64 -18.18
C PRO A 81 18.50 -3.80 -19.41
N GLY A 82 17.93 -2.61 -19.56
CA GLY A 82 18.01 -1.85 -20.81
C GLY A 82 17.12 -2.42 -21.92
N ILE A 83 17.15 -1.76 -23.08
CA ILE A 83 16.39 -2.16 -24.27
C ILE A 83 17.37 -2.33 -25.42
N MET A 84 17.22 -3.43 -26.16
CA MET A 84 18.02 -3.66 -27.36
C MET A 84 17.84 -2.51 -28.37
N PRO A 85 18.92 -1.94 -28.94
CA PRO A 85 18.86 -0.75 -29.81
C PRO A 85 17.83 -0.86 -30.95
N GLU A 86 17.70 -2.03 -31.57
CA GLU A 86 16.76 -2.32 -32.65
C GLU A 86 15.28 -2.25 -32.21
N HIS A 87 14.99 -2.41 -30.92
CA HIS A 87 13.64 -2.39 -30.37
C HIS A 87 13.25 -1.04 -29.79
N VAL A 88 14.21 -0.17 -29.46
CA VAL A 88 13.97 1.16 -28.89
C VAL A 88 12.98 1.98 -29.74
N PRO A 89 13.13 2.12 -31.08
CA PRO A 89 12.18 2.89 -31.87
C PRO A 89 10.75 2.37 -31.78
N PHE A 90 10.56 1.05 -31.75
CA PHE A 90 9.21 0.45 -31.72
C PHE A 90 8.55 0.57 -30.35
N VAL A 91 9.31 0.47 -29.25
CA VAL A 91 8.76 0.60 -27.89
C VAL A 91 8.20 2.02 -27.65
N PHE A 92 8.92 3.06 -28.08
CA PHE A 92 8.53 4.45 -27.84
C PHE A 92 7.76 5.08 -29.00
N GLY A 93 8.00 4.63 -30.23
CA GLY A 93 7.52 5.26 -31.45
C GLY A 93 6.40 4.51 -32.20
N LYS A 94 5.85 3.43 -31.65
CA LYS A 94 4.75 2.66 -32.25
C LYS A 94 3.66 2.35 -31.24
N LEU A 95 2.43 2.82 -31.50
CA LEU A 95 1.27 2.48 -30.68
C LEU A 95 0.81 1.05 -30.94
N LEU A 96 0.31 0.39 -29.90
CA LEU A 96 -0.09 -1.02 -29.90
C LEU A 96 1.07 -2.00 -30.18
N TYR A 97 2.28 -1.63 -29.76
CA TYR A 97 3.46 -2.49 -29.85
C TYR A 97 3.90 -2.98 -28.47
N GLY A 98 4.25 -4.26 -28.37
CA GLY A 98 4.69 -4.86 -27.11
C GLY A 98 4.54 -6.37 -27.05
N SER A 99 5.27 -6.99 -26.13
CA SER A 99 5.25 -8.45 -25.89
C SER A 99 4.02 -8.93 -25.10
N ARG A 100 3.20 -8.00 -24.57
CA ARG A 100 2.17 -8.26 -23.55
C ARG A 100 0.79 -8.64 -24.12
N PHE A 101 0.52 -8.46 -25.41
CA PHE A 101 -0.83 -8.67 -26.00
C PHE A 101 -1.33 -10.11 -26.04
N HIS A 102 -0.43 -11.08 -26.11
CA HIS A 102 -0.79 -12.49 -26.36
C HIS A 102 -0.66 -13.36 -25.12
N GLN A 103 -0.28 -12.78 -23.98
CA GLN A 103 0.00 -13.51 -22.75
C GLN A 103 -1.02 -13.17 -21.66
N ILE A 104 -1.69 -14.18 -21.12
CA ILE A 104 -2.57 -14.01 -19.96
C ILE A 104 -1.70 -14.11 -18.71
N ARG A 105 -1.21 -12.98 -18.22
CA ARG A 105 -0.48 -12.83 -16.95
C ARG A 105 -0.80 -11.49 -16.32
N GLN A 106 -0.57 -11.34 -15.03
CA GLN A 106 -0.63 -10.02 -14.39
C GLN A 106 0.47 -9.11 -14.95
N SER A 107 0.12 -7.88 -15.31
CA SER A 107 1.04 -6.80 -15.68
C SER A 107 0.44 -5.43 -15.31
N ARG A 108 1.30 -4.40 -15.16
CA ARG A 108 0.87 -3.01 -14.96
C ARG A 108 0.32 -2.42 -16.27
N GLY A 109 1.03 -2.65 -17.38
CA GLY A 109 0.60 -2.28 -18.73
C GLY A 109 -0.02 -3.44 -19.52
N GLN A 110 -1.20 -3.22 -20.12
CA GLN A 110 -1.95 -4.25 -20.90
C GLN A 110 -1.92 -4.06 -22.42
N GLN A 111 -1.93 -2.83 -22.91
CA GLN A 111 -2.30 -2.52 -24.30
C GLN A 111 -1.16 -1.95 -25.15
N GLY A 112 0.06 -1.80 -24.64
CA GLY A 112 1.19 -1.26 -25.43
C GLY A 112 0.94 0.17 -25.98
N ILE A 113 0.18 0.99 -25.23
CA ILE A 113 -0.17 2.38 -25.59
C ILE A 113 0.58 3.39 -24.71
N GLY A 114 0.87 3.01 -23.46
CA GLY A 114 1.20 3.92 -22.36
C GLY A 114 2.25 4.98 -22.66
N ILE A 115 3.51 4.56 -22.81
CA ILE A 115 4.61 5.51 -22.99
C ILE A 115 4.59 6.17 -24.38
N SER A 116 4.19 5.44 -25.43
CA SER A 116 4.07 5.98 -26.79
C SER A 116 3.00 7.07 -26.88
N ALA A 117 1.95 7.01 -26.05
CA ALA A 117 0.97 8.09 -25.92
C ALA A 117 1.59 9.37 -25.32
N ALA A 118 2.50 9.24 -24.35
CA ALA A 118 3.25 10.38 -23.82
C ALA A 118 4.18 11.00 -24.87
N VAL A 119 4.85 10.16 -25.68
CA VAL A 119 5.67 10.59 -26.82
C VAL A 119 4.82 11.35 -27.85
N LEU A 120 3.66 10.81 -28.22
CA LEU A 120 2.73 11.47 -29.13
C LEU A 120 2.26 12.82 -28.55
N TYR A 121 1.88 12.85 -27.27
CA TYR A 121 1.43 14.08 -26.62
C TYR A 121 2.51 15.16 -26.58
N ALA A 122 3.77 14.78 -26.32
CA ALA A 122 4.91 15.69 -26.37
C ALA A 122 5.13 16.27 -27.77
N GLN A 123 5.17 15.42 -28.78
CA GLN A 123 5.26 15.84 -30.18
C GLN A 123 4.15 16.84 -30.56
N LEU A 124 2.94 16.65 -30.06
CA LEU A 124 1.80 17.52 -30.39
C LEU A 124 1.83 18.88 -29.68
N THR A 125 2.51 18.98 -28.53
CA THR A 125 2.45 20.19 -27.69
C THR A 125 3.70 21.05 -27.81
N THR A 126 4.88 20.45 -27.88
CA THR A 126 6.17 21.15 -28.01
C THR A 126 6.81 20.93 -29.37
N GLY A 127 6.48 19.84 -30.06
CA GLY A 127 7.16 19.44 -31.31
C GLY A 127 8.57 18.89 -31.10
N LEU A 128 9.03 18.79 -29.85
CA LEU A 128 10.35 18.27 -29.51
C LEU A 128 10.35 16.74 -29.58
N PRO A 129 11.46 16.12 -29.99
CA PRO A 129 11.59 14.67 -29.95
C PRO A 129 11.71 14.16 -28.51
N THR A 130 11.32 12.90 -28.31
CA THR A 130 11.62 12.18 -27.06
C THR A 130 13.05 11.67 -27.11
N VAL A 131 13.80 11.87 -26.02
CA VAL A 131 15.18 11.38 -25.91
C VAL A 131 15.16 10.09 -25.09
N VAL A 132 15.77 9.03 -25.62
CA VAL A 132 15.93 7.76 -24.91
C VAL A 132 17.40 7.39 -24.87
N THR A 133 17.94 7.16 -23.68
CA THR A 133 19.28 6.61 -23.48
C THR A 133 19.15 5.23 -22.86
N THR A 134 19.77 4.21 -23.42
CA THR A 134 19.68 2.85 -22.88
C THR A 134 21.00 2.09 -23.01
N ARG A 135 21.25 1.16 -22.09
CA ARG A 135 22.42 0.29 -22.08
C ARG A 135 22.03 -1.08 -21.56
N THR A 136 22.44 -2.13 -22.26
CA THR A 136 22.07 -3.52 -21.96
C THR A 136 23.07 -4.25 -21.05
N GLY A 137 24.27 -3.69 -20.85
CA GLY A 137 25.24 -4.25 -19.92
C GLY A 137 26.57 -3.50 -19.87
N ALA A 138 27.40 -3.82 -18.86
CA ALA A 138 28.66 -3.14 -18.55
C ALA A 138 29.69 -3.11 -19.69
N ARG A 139 29.59 -4.03 -20.65
CA ARG A 139 30.52 -4.15 -21.78
C ARG A 139 29.93 -3.62 -23.08
N GLU A 140 28.65 -3.32 -23.09
CA GLU A 140 27.94 -2.78 -24.24
C GLU A 140 27.98 -1.24 -24.18
N PRO A 141 28.04 -0.55 -25.33
CA PRO A 141 27.93 0.90 -25.38
C PRO A 141 26.51 1.35 -24.96
N ALA A 142 26.39 2.56 -24.44
CA ALA A 142 25.09 3.18 -24.24
C ALA A 142 24.64 3.86 -25.54
N HIS A 143 23.38 3.70 -25.89
CA HIS A 143 22.81 4.28 -27.11
C HIS A 143 21.81 5.38 -26.75
N ARG A 144 21.99 6.55 -27.37
CA ARG A 144 21.08 7.69 -27.25
C ARG A 144 20.30 7.88 -28.55
N PHE A 145 18.99 7.98 -28.45
CA PHE A 145 18.04 8.14 -29.55
C PHE A 145 17.21 9.40 -29.38
N GLU A 146 16.93 10.08 -30.49
CA GLU A 146 15.87 11.09 -30.58
C GLU A 146 14.75 10.58 -31.48
N LEU A 147 13.56 10.41 -30.90
CA LEU A 147 12.45 9.68 -31.51
C LEU A 147 11.21 10.55 -31.67
N ARG A 148 10.48 10.30 -32.76
CA ARG A 148 9.16 10.83 -33.07
C ARG A 148 8.23 9.72 -33.57
N ILE A 149 6.93 10.01 -33.62
CA ILE A 149 5.92 9.12 -34.19
C ILE A 149 5.43 9.73 -35.50
N ARG A 150 5.56 8.98 -36.59
CA ARG A 150 4.91 9.32 -37.86
C ARG A 150 3.43 8.99 -37.73
N VAL A 151 2.62 10.03 -37.54
CA VAL A 151 1.20 9.89 -37.18
C VAL A 151 0.42 9.22 -38.29
N GLU A 152 0.71 9.48 -39.56
CA GLU A 152 -0.05 8.96 -40.70
C GLU A 152 0.08 7.43 -40.85
N THR A 153 1.22 6.86 -40.42
CA THR A 153 1.54 5.45 -40.60
C THR A 153 1.58 4.66 -39.29
N ASN A 154 1.61 5.33 -38.13
CA ASN A 154 1.92 4.71 -36.84
C ASN A 154 3.25 3.94 -36.87
N GLU A 155 4.29 4.57 -37.43
CA GLU A 155 5.64 4.02 -37.47
C GLU A 155 6.62 4.98 -36.79
N PRO A 156 7.69 4.46 -36.17
CA PRO A 156 8.66 5.30 -35.50
C PRO A 156 9.50 6.09 -36.51
N GLU A 157 9.86 7.31 -36.15
CA GLU A 157 10.80 8.15 -36.87
C GLU A 157 12.01 8.44 -35.97
N VAL A 158 13.17 7.89 -36.33
CA VAL A 158 14.44 8.12 -35.63
C VAL A 158 15.13 9.33 -36.24
N LEU A 159 15.29 10.40 -35.46
CA LEU A 159 15.96 11.63 -35.91
C LEU A 159 17.48 11.54 -35.75
N SER A 160 17.93 10.95 -34.65
CA SER A 160 19.35 10.70 -34.37
C SER A 160 19.51 9.42 -33.55
N HIS A 161 20.65 8.76 -33.76
CA HIS A 161 21.12 7.60 -33.00
C HIS A 161 22.64 7.70 -32.88
N GLU A 162 23.12 7.77 -31.65
CA GLU A 162 24.55 7.89 -31.34
C GLU A 162 24.92 7.02 -30.15
N GLU A 163 26.18 6.58 -30.10
CA GLU A 163 26.76 5.95 -28.92
C GLU A 163 27.30 7.04 -27.98
N VAL A 164 26.96 6.93 -26.69
CA VAL A 164 27.34 7.92 -25.67
C VAL A 164 28.01 7.24 -24.49
N GLU A 165 28.87 7.98 -23.80
CA GLU A 165 29.35 7.57 -22.48
C GLU A 165 28.24 7.77 -21.45
N TRP A 166 27.95 6.72 -20.68
CA TRP A 166 26.95 6.74 -19.62
C TRP A 166 27.46 5.95 -18.42
N ASP A 167 27.29 6.53 -17.23
CA ASP A 167 27.81 6.04 -15.96
C ASP A 167 27.08 4.80 -15.43
N ARG A 168 25.86 4.54 -15.93
CA ARG A 168 25.10 3.34 -15.58
C ARG A 168 25.64 2.09 -16.29
N ILE A 169 25.63 0.97 -15.57
CA ILE A 169 26.05 -0.34 -16.08
C ILE A 169 25.02 -0.93 -17.04
N HIS A 170 23.74 -0.78 -16.69
CA HIS A 170 22.58 -1.15 -17.50
C HIS A 170 21.41 -0.28 -17.05
N GLY A 171 20.40 -0.12 -17.90
CA GLY A 171 19.21 0.65 -17.59
C GLY A 171 18.68 1.43 -18.77
N THR A 172 17.59 2.15 -18.54
CA THR A 172 17.00 3.05 -19.52
C THR A 172 16.64 4.39 -18.88
N ARG A 173 16.94 5.47 -19.58
CA ARG A 173 16.54 6.83 -19.26
C ARG A 173 15.68 7.39 -20.38
N VAL A 174 14.49 7.86 -20.05
CA VAL A 174 13.52 8.43 -21.00
C VAL A 174 13.25 9.87 -20.61
N GLU A 175 13.44 10.81 -21.55
CA GLU A 175 13.18 12.23 -21.35
C GLU A 175 12.10 12.73 -22.32
N ILE A 176 11.01 13.23 -21.76
CA ILE A 176 9.84 13.69 -22.50
C ILE A 176 9.54 15.13 -22.07
N GLU A 177 9.50 16.05 -23.04
CA GLU A 177 9.22 17.46 -22.79
C GLU A 177 7.94 17.90 -23.49
N PHE A 178 6.98 18.41 -22.73
CA PHE A 178 5.66 18.76 -23.24
C PHE A 178 5.05 19.95 -22.50
N ARG A 179 3.99 20.54 -23.09
CA ARG A 179 3.29 21.65 -22.43
C ARG A 179 2.46 21.17 -21.25
N ALA A 180 2.75 21.67 -20.06
CA ALA A 180 2.20 21.19 -18.80
C ALA A 180 2.24 22.26 -17.70
N SER A 181 1.45 22.04 -16.64
CA SER A 181 1.47 22.85 -15.42
C SER A 181 1.82 22.00 -14.20
N LEU A 182 2.76 22.48 -13.39
CA LEU A 182 3.18 21.86 -12.13
C LEU A 182 2.23 22.10 -10.96
N ALA A 183 1.02 22.62 -11.20
CA ALA A 183 -0.03 22.70 -10.17
C ALA A 183 -0.36 21.33 -9.54
N ALA A 184 -0.05 20.22 -10.24
CA ALA A 184 -0.22 18.85 -9.74
C ALA A 184 0.87 18.37 -8.76
N LYS A 185 1.87 19.19 -8.41
CA LYS A 185 3.04 18.76 -7.59
C LYS A 185 2.66 17.91 -6.37
N LYS A 186 1.70 18.37 -5.55
CA LYS A 186 1.23 17.62 -4.37
C LYS A 186 0.65 16.24 -4.72
N ARG A 187 -0.16 16.16 -5.77
CA ARG A 187 -0.76 14.89 -6.24
C ARG A 187 0.28 13.95 -6.84
N LEU A 188 1.30 14.50 -7.50
CA LEU A 188 2.41 13.71 -8.03
C LEU A 188 3.21 13.08 -6.88
N VAL A 189 3.54 13.83 -5.83
CA VAL A 189 4.19 13.29 -4.62
C VAL A 189 3.32 12.21 -3.95
N GLU A 190 2.01 12.44 -3.87
CA GLU A 190 1.06 11.46 -3.32
C GLU A 190 0.96 10.18 -4.17
N TYR A 191 1.02 10.32 -5.50
CA TYR A 191 1.14 9.19 -6.42
C TYR A 191 2.42 8.39 -6.15
N LEU A 192 3.59 9.06 -6.09
CA LEU A 192 4.87 8.39 -5.85
C LEU A 192 4.91 7.69 -4.48
N ARG A 193 4.38 8.34 -3.45
CA ARG A 193 4.19 7.72 -2.12
C ARG A 193 3.31 6.48 -2.20
N SER A 194 2.18 6.57 -2.90
CA SER A 194 1.28 5.43 -3.10
C SER A 194 1.97 4.29 -3.86
N THR A 195 2.80 4.61 -4.86
CA THR A 195 3.61 3.64 -5.60
C THR A 195 4.62 2.94 -4.69
N GLY A 196 5.27 3.66 -3.77
CA GLY A 196 6.18 3.09 -2.77
C GLY A 196 5.47 2.08 -1.84
N VAL A 197 4.26 2.41 -1.38
CA VAL A 197 3.47 1.50 -0.51
C VAL A 197 3.20 0.14 -1.17
N VAL A 198 2.87 0.13 -2.46
CA VAL A 198 2.50 -1.12 -3.18
C VAL A 198 3.66 -1.80 -3.88
N ASN A 199 4.83 -1.15 -3.92
CA ASN A 199 6.08 -1.70 -4.44
C ASN A 199 7.19 -1.59 -3.37
N PRO A 200 7.06 -2.30 -2.24
CA PRO A 200 7.98 -2.16 -1.09
C PRO A 200 9.41 -2.64 -1.39
N HIS A 201 9.62 -3.35 -2.50
CA HIS A 201 10.92 -3.78 -3.01
C HIS A 201 11.60 -2.72 -3.89
N ALA A 202 10.89 -1.67 -4.29
CA ALA A 202 11.42 -0.60 -5.13
C ALA A 202 11.91 0.57 -4.28
N ARG A 203 12.96 1.24 -4.76
CA ARG A 203 13.37 2.56 -4.30
C ARG A 203 12.96 3.59 -5.34
N LEU A 204 12.29 4.66 -4.91
CA LEU A 204 11.88 5.76 -5.78
C LEU A 204 12.53 7.06 -5.28
N ARG A 205 13.28 7.72 -6.16
CA ARG A 205 13.88 9.04 -5.90
C ARG A 205 13.32 10.02 -6.90
N ALA A 206 12.73 11.10 -6.42
CA ALA A 206 12.15 12.12 -7.29
C ALA A 206 12.66 13.52 -6.93
N GLU A 207 13.09 14.27 -7.93
CA GLU A 207 13.34 15.71 -7.86
C GLU A 207 12.23 16.41 -8.64
N ILE A 208 11.33 17.12 -7.95
CA ILE A 208 10.20 17.81 -8.55
C ILE A 208 10.37 19.31 -8.33
N ASP A 209 10.89 20.01 -9.33
CA ASP A 209 11.12 21.46 -9.32
C ASP A 209 11.91 21.90 -8.07
N GLY A 210 13.02 21.20 -7.79
CA GLY A 210 13.91 21.45 -6.65
C GLY A 210 13.46 20.87 -5.30
N GLU A 211 12.28 20.25 -5.20
CA GLU A 211 11.89 19.48 -4.01
C GLU A 211 12.22 18.01 -4.19
N GLU A 212 12.93 17.44 -3.22
CA GLU A 212 13.27 16.03 -3.19
C GLU A 212 12.17 15.21 -2.50
N PHE A 213 11.90 14.04 -3.07
CA PHE A 213 11.07 13.00 -2.50
C PHE A 213 11.82 11.67 -2.61
N VAL A 214 11.86 10.91 -1.51
CA VAL A 214 12.46 9.59 -1.49
C VAL A 214 11.50 8.63 -0.81
N SER A 215 11.20 7.52 -1.49
CA SER A 215 10.58 6.33 -0.92
C SER A 215 11.63 5.24 -0.91
N GLU A 216 12.09 4.88 0.29
CA GLU A 216 13.12 3.86 0.48
C GLU A 216 12.51 2.46 0.43
N ARG A 217 13.34 1.51 0.00
CA ARG A 217 12.97 0.10 -0.04
C ARG A 217 12.75 -0.42 1.37
N VAL A 218 11.67 -1.19 1.53
CA VAL A 218 11.30 -1.83 2.78
C VAL A 218 11.74 -3.29 2.83
N VAL A 219 11.87 -3.96 1.68
CA VAL A 219 12.27 -5.36 1.56
C VAL A 219 13.29 -5.57 0.45
N ASP A 220 14.37 -6.31 0.73
CA ASP A 220 15.45 -6.64 -0.23
C ASP A 220 15.26 -8.01 -0.90
N GLU A 221 14.02 -8.37 -1.22
CA GLU A 221 13.69 -9.64 -1.87
C GLU A 221 13.16 -9.41 -3.28
N VAL A 222 13.75 -10.11 -4.25
CA VAL A 222 13.31 -10.07 -5.64
C VAL A 222 11.98 -10.80 -5.78
N LEU A 223 11.06 -10.21 -6.51
CA LEU A 223 9.76 -10.79 -6.79
C LEU A 223 9.87 -11.86 -7.86
N VAL A 224 9.14 -12.95 -7.68
CA VAL A 224 8.96 -13.93 -8.75
C VAL A 224 7.98 -13.35 -9.79
N PRO A 225 8.40 -13.19 -11.05
CA PRO A 225 7.52 -12.64 -12.08
C PRO A 225 6.35 -13.60 -12.38
N PRO A 226 5.13 -13.09 -12.61
CA PRO A 226 3.99 -13.92 -12.95
C PRO A 226 4.20 -14.59 -14.32
N LYS A 227 3.84 -15.87 -14.41
CA LYS A 227 3.95 -16.67 -15.64
C LYS A 227 2.67 -16.58 -16.46
N ALA A 228 2.82 -16.61 -17.77
CA ALA A 228 1.69 -16.69 -18.69
C ALA A 228 0.93 -18.01 -18.49
N ILE A 229 -0.40 -17.91 -18.45
CA ILE A 229 -1.30 -19.06 -18.39
C ILE A 229 -2.11 -19.21 -19.67
N LYS A 230 -2.65 -20.42 -19.84
CA LYS A 230 -3.64 -20.73 -20.87
C LYS A 230 -4.98 -20.06 -20.50
N PRO A 231 -5.86 -19.79 -21.48
CA PRO A 231 -7.19 -19.25 -21.21
C PRO A 231 -8.01 -20.12 -20.26
N HIS A 232 -8.89 -19.50 -19.49
CA HIS A 232 -9.86 -20.19 -18.66
C HIS A 232 -11.19 -20.39 -19.43
N PRO A 233 -11.84 -21.55 -19.34
CA PRO A 233 -13.09 -21.87 -20.06
C PRO A 233 -14.19 -20.80 -19.96
N LEU A 234 -14.42 -20.28 -18.77
CA LEU A 234 -15.46 -19.27 -18.49
C LEU A 234 -15.29 -17.94 -19.27
N GLY A 235 -14.06 -17.59 -19.65
CA GLY A 235 -13.75 -16.29 -20.27
C GLY A 235 -13.61 -16.30 -21.77
N ILE A 236 -13.84 -17.45 -22.40
CA ILE A 236 -13.73 -17.58 -23.84
C ILE A 236 -14.99 -17.05 -24.50
N GLU A 237 -14.79 -16.36 -25.62
CA GLU A 237 -15.85 -15.98 -26.55
C GLU A 237 -15.79 -16.83 -27.81
N LEU A 238 -16.89 -16.86 -28.58
CA LEU A 238 -17.01 -17.69 -29.79
C LEU A 238 -15.87 -17.44 -30.79
N GLY A 239 -15.50 -16.17 -31.04
CA GLY A 239 -14.42 -15.83 -31.95
C GLY A 239 -13.03 -16.25 -31.45
N GLN A 240 -12.81 -16.26 -30.14
CA GLN A 240 -11.58 -16.81 -29.56
C GLN A 240 -11.55 -18.33 -29.66
N LEU A 241 -12.66 -18.99 -29.37
CA LEU A 241 -12.80 -20.45 -29.50
C LEU A 241 -12.56 -20.89 -30.95
N ALA A 242 -13.15 -20.19 -31.92
CA ALA A 242 -12.95 -20.46 -33.34
C ALA A 242 -11.47 -20.38 -33.74
N ARG A 243 -10.74 -19.35 -33.29
CA ARG A 243 -9.28 -19.23 -33.53
C ARG A 243 -8.45 -20.31 -32.84
N LEU A 244 -8.88 -20.78 -31.66
CA LEU A 244 -8.20 -21.88 -30.96
C LEU A 244 -8.39 -23.22 -31.67
N VAL A 245 -9.55 -23.41 -32.30
CA VAL A 245 -9.90 -24.59 -33.09
C VAL A 245 -9.26 -24.54 -34.48
N GLU A 246 -9.09 -23.34 -35.05
CA GLU A 246 -8.44 -23.12 -36.33
C GLU A 246 -6.99 -23.66 -36.31
N GLY A 247 -6.73 -24.65 -37.16
CA GLY A 247 -5.42 -25.33 -37.23
C GLY A 247 -5.17 -26.40 -36.16
N ALA A 248 -6.07 -26.59 -35.19
CA ALA A 248 -6.00 -27.70 -34.24
C ALA A 248 -6.46 -29.01 -34.88
N LYS A 249 -5.82 -30.13 -34.51
CA LYS A 249 -6.14 -31.46 -35.03
C LYS A 249 -6.26 -32.46 -33.88
N GLY A 250 -7.17 -33.42 -34.03
CA GLY A 250 -7.28 -34.56 -33.13
C GLY A 250 -8.56 -34.55 -32.29
N PRO A 251 -8.64 -35.43 -31.28
CA PRO A 251 -9.83 -35.60 -30.45
C PRO A 251 -10.09 -34.39 -29.54
N LEU A 252 -11.38 -34.10 -29.31
CA LEU A 252 -11.87 -32.96 -28.54
C LEU A 252 -11.39 -32.96 -27.08
N ALA A 253 -11.46 -34.10 -26.38
CA ALA A 253 -11.09 -34.12 -24.96
C ALA A 253 -9.61 -33.77 -24.71
N PRO A 254 -8.62 -34.37 -25.42
CA PRO A 254 -7.22 -33.94 -25.34
C PRO A 254 -6.99 -32.49 -25.76
N PHE A 255 -7.74 -31.97 -26.73
CA PHE A 255 -7.67 -30.56 -27.09
C PHE A 255 -8.10 -29.65 -25.93
N LEU A 256 -9.19 -29.97 -25.24
CA LEU A 256 -9.65 -29.19 -24.09
C LEU A 256 -8.62 -29.18 -22.95
N VAL A 257 -7.99 -30.32 -22.68
CA VAL A 257 -6.92 -30.45 -21.68
C VAL A 257 -5.67 -29.65 -22.08
N ASP A 258 -5.32 -29.63 -23.37
CA ASP A 258 -4.16 -28.88 -23.84
C ASP A 258 -4.42 -27.37 -23.95
N ARG A 259 -5.62 -26.91 -24.31
CA ARG A 259 -5.86 -25.49 -24.58
C ARG A 259 -6.34 -24.68 -23.38
N PHE A 260 -6.90 -25.31 -22.35
CA PHE A 260 -7.49 -24.60 -21.22
C PHE A 260 -6.76 -24.87 -19.90
N VAL A 261 -6.68 -23.85 -19.05
CA VAL A 261 -6.14 -24.00 -17.70
C VAL A 261 -7.16 -24.72 -16.81
N ARG A 262 -6.67 -25.55 -15.87
CA ARG A 262 -7.50 -26.29 -14.90
C ARG A 262 -8.53 -27.26 -15.51
N VAL A 263 -8.39 -27.63 -16.78
CA VAL A 263 -9.19 -28.69 -17.40
C VAL A 263 -8.41 -30.00 -17.39
N GLY A 264 -8.83 -30.94 -16.55
CA GLY A 264 -8.33 -32.32 -16.55
C GLY A 264 -9.20 -33.25 -17.40
N ALA A 265 -8.80 -34.52 -17.52
CA ALA A 265 -9.54 -35.51 -18.32
C ALA A 265 -11.02 -35.61 -17.91
N LYS A 266 -11.32 -35.71 -16.59
CA LYS A 266 -12.69 -35.77 -16.08
C LYS A 266 -13.52 -34.55 -16.45
N THR A 267 -12.96 -33.35 -16.26
CA THR A 267 -13.63 -32.09 -16.59
C THR A 267 -13.83 -31.93 -18.09
N ALA A 268 -12.87 -32.38 -18.91
CA ALA A 268 -13.01 -32.38 -20.36
C ALA A 268 -14.16 -33.29 -20.82
N ASP A 269 -14.29 -34.48 -20.22
CA ASP A 269 -15.39 -35.41 -20.52
C ASP A 269 -16.75 -34.83 -20.08
N GLU A 270 -16.81 -34.18 -18.91
CA GLU A 270 -18.00 -33.45 -18.44
C GLU A 270 -18.41 -32.32 -19.40
N ILE A 271 -17.45 -31.53 -19.88
CA ILE A 271 -17.69 -30.46 -20.88
C ILE A 271 -18.20 -31.06 -22.20
N CYS A 272 -17.60 -32.14 -22.68
CA CYS A 272 -18.03 -32.81 -23.90
C CYS A 272 -19.47 -33.34 -23.77
N ALA A 273 -19.78 -33.98 -22.64
CA ALA A 273 -21.12 -34.48 -22.34
C ALA A 273 -22.15 -33.35 -22.26
N ALA A 274 -21.83 -32.23 -21.60
CA ALA A 274 -22.71 -31.05 -21.52
C ALA A 274 -22.93 -30.39 -22.89
N ALA A 275 -21.95 -30.42 -23.79
CA ALA A 275 -22.08 -29.91 -25.16
C ALA A 275 -22.87 -30.85 -26.09
N GLY A 276 -23.10 -32.10 -25.68
CA GLY A 276 -23.65 -33.14 -26.55
C GLY A 276 -22.69 -33.52 -27.67
N LEU A 277 -21.37 -33.52 -27.39
CA LEU A 277 -20.31 -33.88 -28.32
C LEU A 277 -19.54 -35.11 -27.80
N ALA A 278 -19.14 -36.01 -28.70
CA ALA A 278 -18.30 -37.14 -28.31
C ALA A 278 -16.90 -36.64 -27.93
N SER A 279 -16.30 -37.20 -26.87
CA SER A 279 -14.92 -36.87 -26.46
C SER A 279 -13.88 -37.19 -27.55
N THR A 280 -14.21 -38.13 -28.44
CA THR A 280 -13.42 -38.54 -29.61
C THR A 280 -13.76 -37.75 -30.89
N ALA A 281 -14.72 -36.82 -30.84
CA ALA A 281 -15.04 -35.96 -31.97
C ALA A 281 -13.77 -35.21 -32.42
N ARG A 282 -13.60 -35.04 -33.73
CA ARG A 282 -12.42 -34.37 -34.27
C ARG A 282 -12.62 -32.86 -34.22
N VAL A 283 -11.67 -32.14 -33.64
CA VAL A 283 -11.72 -30.69 -33.46
C VAL A 283 -11.84 -29.98 -34.80
N GLU A 284 -11.13 -30.46 -35.82
CA GLU A 284 -11.19 -29.90 -37.18
C GLU A 284 -12.54 -30.09 -37.90
N SER A 285 -13.44 -30.92 -37.36
CA SER A 285 -14.76 -31.20 -37.95
C SER A 285 -15.91 -30.47 -37.27
N LEU A 286 -15.62 -29.65 -36.25
CA LEU A 286 -16.64 -28.92 -35.50
C LEU A 286 -17.26 -27.80 -36.37
N SER A 287 -18.59 -27.82 -36.49
CA SER A 287 -19.35 -26.75 -37.14
C SER A 287 -19.49 -25.52 -36.23
N GLY A 288 -19.95 -24.39 -36.79
CA GLY A 288 -20.25 -23.18 -35.99
C GLY A 288 -21.29 -23.41 -34.89
N ASP A 289 -22.26 -24.29 -35.13
CA ASP A 289 -23.27 -24.69 -34.15
C ASP A 289 -22.65 -25.56 -33.04
N ASP A 290 -21.72 -26.45 -33.40
CA ASP A 290 -20.97 -27.24 -32.41
C ASP A 290 -20.10 -26.36 -31.51
N LEU A 291 -19.45 -25.34 -32.07
CA LEU A 291 -18.67 -24.37 -31.30
C LEU A 291 -19.55 -23.58 -30.34
N SER A 292 -20.77 -23.20 -30.76
CA SER A 292 -21.71 -22.49 -29.89
C SER A 292 -22.19 -23.36 -28.74
N ARG A 293 -22.48 -24.65 -29.00
CA ARG A 293 -22.82 -25.62 -27.94
C ARG A 293 -21.65 -25.88 -26.99
N LEU A 294 -20.45 -26.03 -27.54
CA LEU A 294 -19.22 -26.21 -26.76
C LEU A 294 -18.94 -24.99 -25.86
N LEU A 295 -19.15 -23.78 -26.38
CA LEU A 295 -19.02 -22.54 -25.62
C LEU A 295 -19.97 -22.50 -24.42
N GLY A 296 -21.26 -22.83 -24.63
CA GLY A 296 -22.24 -22.92 -23.55
C GLY A 296 -21.83 -23.96 -22.48
N ALA A 297 -21.26 -25.09 -22.90
CA ALA A 297 -20.74 -26.10 -21.98
C ALA A 297 -19.52 -25.58 -21.18
N LEU A 298 -18.56 -24.91 -21.84
CA LEU A 298 -17.38 -24.32 -21.19
C LEU A 298 -17.72 -23.28 -20.12
N GLN A 299 -18.83 -22.54 -20.30
CA GLN A 299 -19.28 -21.52 -19.35
C GLN A 299 -20.17 -22.06 -18.23
N SER A 300 -20.83 -23.20 -18.43
CA SER A 300 -21.73 -23.81 -17.44
C SER A 300 -21.01 -24.76 -16.47
N VAL A 301 -19.98 -25.47 -16.93
CA VAL A 301 -19.22 -26.41 -16.11
C VAL A 301 -18.32 -25.65 -15.13
N ARG A 302 -18.38 -26.02 -13.84
CA ARG A 302 -17.61 -25.36 -12.78
C ARG A 302 -16.14 -25.77 -12.82
N VAL A 303 -15.30 -24.91 -13.39
CA VAL A 303 -13.84 -25.06 -13.40
C VAL A 303 -13.22 -24.24 -12.26
N PRO A 304 -12.31 -24.80 -11.46
CA PRO A 304 -11.67 -24.06 -10.38
C PRO A 304 -10.69 -23.00 -10.89
N PRO A 305 -10.43 -21.94 -10.11
CA PRO A 305 -9.45 -20.92 -10.49
C PRO A 305 -8.03 -21.49 -10.67
N PRO A 306 -7.22 -20.93 -11.58
CA PRO A 306 -5.80 -21.26 -11.65
C PRO A 306 -5.08 -20.90 -10.34
N PRO A 307 -3.98 -21.60 -9.98
CA PRO A 307 -3.22 -21.26 -8.80
C PRO A 307 -2.69 -19.83 -8.88
N THR A 308 -2.84 -19.07 -7.79
CA THR A 308 -2.42 -17.67 -7.70
C THR A 308 -0.95 -17.47 -7.97
N THR A 309 -0.11 -18.34 -7.39
CA THR A 309 1.35 -18.29 -7.49
C THR A 309 1.88 -18.49 -8.91
N GLN A 310 1.04 -18.94 -9.84
CA GLN A 310 1.45 -19.14 -11.23
C GLN A 310 1.26 -17.86 -12.08
N CYS A 311 0.12 -17.17 -11.95
CA CYS A 311 -0.27 -16.09 -12.88
C CYS A 311 -0.46 -14.71 -12.24
N LEU A 312 -0.49 -14.64 -10.91
CA LEU A 312 -0.63 -13.41 -10.14
C LEU A 312 0.59 -13.23 -9.24
N SER A 313 0.94 -11.96 -9.00
CA SER A 313 1.96 -11.49 -8.07
C SER A 313 1.29 -10.55 -7.06
N PRO A 314 0.63 -11.10 -6.01
CA PRO A 314 0.06 -10.28 -4.94
C PRO A 314 1.16 -9.58 -4.14
N ILE A 315 0.81 -8.55 -3.38
CA ILE A 315 1.77 -7.83 -2.53
C ILE A 315 2.01 -8.64 -1.25
N GLY A 316 0.94 -9.18 -0.66
CA GLY A 316 0.99 -9.94 0.60
C GLY A 316 0.70 -9.07 1.82
N GLN A 317 0.10 -9.70 2.84
CA GLN A 317 -0.37 -9.00 4.04
C GLN A 317 0.77 -8.32 4.81
N ASP A 318 1.89 -9.02 5.01
CA ASP A 318 3.05 -8.48 5.74
C ASP A 318 3.66 -7.28 5.01
N LEU A 319 3.90 -7.42 3.71
CA LEU A 319 4.48 -6.37 2.88
C LEU A 319 3.57 -5.14 2.78
N LEU A 320 2.24 -5.33 2.72
CA LEU A 320 1.28 -4.21 2.77
C LEU A 320 1.35 -3.46 4.10
N VAL A 321 1.43 -4.17 5.23
CA VAL A 321 1.57 -3.55 6.55
C VAL A 321 2.88 -2.77 6.62
N ARG A 322 3.99 -3.39 6.24
CA ARG A 322 5.32 -2.76 6.26
C ARG A 322 5.41 -1.55 5.33
N GLY A 323 4.89 -1.65 4.11
CA GLY A 323 4.86 -0.54 3.14
C GLY A 323 4.04 0.64 3.65
N LEU A 324 2.86 0.38 4.25
CA LEU A 324 2.06 1.42 4.86
C LEU A 324 2.76 2.05 6.08
N SER A 325 3.39 1.25 6.95
CA SER A 325 4.10 1.75 8.12
C SER A 325 5.36 2.55 7.79
N ALA A 326 5.99 2.30 6.64
CA ALA A 326 7.14 3.08 6.18
C ALA A 326 6.72 4.50 5.76
N GLU A 327 5.59 4.64 5.07
CA GLU A 327 5.13 5.91 4.51
C GLU A 327 4.17 6.69 5.43
N TYR A 328 3.45 6.00 6.32
CA TYR A 328 2.44 6.58 7.21
C TYR A 328 2.65 6.14 8.66
N ARG A 329 2.76 7.13 9.57
CA ARG A 329 2.78 6.88 11.02
C ARG A 329 1.36 6.71 11.54
N MET A 330 1.03 5.51 11.97
CA MET A 330 -0.32 5.11 12.43
C MET A 330 -0.21 4.32 13.74
N ASP A 331 -1.23 4.40 14.59
CA ASP A 331 -1.27 3.67 15.87
C ASP A 331 -1.70 2.21 15.68
N PHE A 332 -2.41 1.95 14.58
CA PHE A 332 -2.95 0.65 14.24
C PHE A 332 -2.89 0.45 12.72
N VAL A 333 -2.40 -0.71 12.29
CA VAL A 333 -2.39 -1.12 10.89
C VAL A 333 -2.59 -2.63 10.80
N VAL A 334 -3.45 -3.07 9.89
CA VAL A 334 -3.70 -4.49 9.63
C VAL A 334 -4.08 -4.69 8.16
N ALA A 335 -3.63 -5.80 7.58
CA ALA A 335 -3.94 -6.19 6.20
C ALA A 335 -4.56 -7.58 6.11
N ARG A 336 -5.30 -7.83 5.01
CA ARG A 336 -5.89 -9.12 4.66
C ARG A 336 -5.77 -9.35 3.16
N THR A 337 -5.35 -10.55 2.80
CA THR A 337 -5.29 -11.07 1.42
C THR A 337 -6.34 -12.17 1.31
N ARG A 338 -7.30 -12.00 0.40
CA ARG A 338 -8.38 -12.97 0.17
C ARG A 338 -7.88 -14.11 -0.72
N PRO A 339 -8.51 -15.29 -0.68
CA PRO A 339 -8.28 -16.34 -1.68
C PRO A 339 -8.58 -15.84 -3.09
N SER A 340 -7.96 -16.46 -4.11
CA SER A 340 -8.31 -16.10 -5.49
C SER A 340 -9.72 -16.50 -5.88
N ALA A 341 -10.28 -15.68 -6.75
CA ALA A 341 -11.53 -15.94 -7.45
C ALA A 341 -11.31 -15.73 -8.96
N VAL A 342 -12.35 -15.97 -9.75
CA VAL A 342 -12.35 -15.75 -11.21
C VAL A 342 -13.58 -14.94 -11.56
N TYR A 343 -13.41 -13.96 -12.45
CA TYR A 343 -14.51 -13.24 -13.09
C TYR A 343 -14.27 -13.29 -14.60
N GLY A 344 -15.28 -13.62 -15.42
CA GLY A 344 -15.13 -13.66 -16.89
C GLY A 344 -13.90 -14.46 -17.37
N GLY A 345 -13.51 -15.53 -16.68
CA GLY A 345 -12.31 -16.33 -16.96
C GLY A 345 -10.96 -15.70 -16.60
N HIS A 346 -10.93 -14.51 -16.01
CA HIS A 346 -9.72 -13.88 -15.48
C HIS A 346 -9.58 -14.16 -13.98
N PRO A 347 -8.50 -14.83 -13.53
CA PRO A 347 -8.22 -14.98 -12.12
C PRO A 347 -7.88 -13.63 -11.50
N PHE A 348 -8.45 -13.37 -10.34
CA PHE A 348 -8.18 -12.17 -9.56
C PHE A 348 -8.04 -12.48 -8.07
N MET A 349 -7.44 -11.55 -7.35
CA MET A 349 -7.28 -11.56 -5.91
C MET A 349 -7.51 -10.14 -5.37
N VAL A 350 -8.07 -10.06 -4.16
CA VAL A 350 -8.26 -8.80 -3.46
C VAL A 350 -7.42 -8.79 -2.19
N GLU A 351 -6.68 -7.72 -2.01
CA GLU A 351 -5.96 -7.41 -0.78
C GLU A 351 -6.46 -6.08 -0.25
N ALA A 352 -6.63 -5.98 1.06
CA ALA A 352 -7.06 -4.73 1.69
C ALA A 352 -6.30 -4.51 2.99
N ALA A 353 -6.11 -3.26 3.36
CA ALA A 353 -5.52 -2.86 4.62
C ALA A 353 -6.25 -1.67 5.21
N ILE A 354 -6.26 -1.60 6.54
CA ILE A 354 -6.80 -0.47 7.30
C ILE A 354 -5.71 0.04 8.23
N GLY A 355 -5.52 1.36 8.20
CA GLY A 355 -4.67 2.10 9.12
C GLY A 355 -5.48 3.12 9.91
N TYR A 356 -5.18 3.32 11.19
CA TYR A 356 -5.93 4.24 12.04
C TYR A 356 -5.04 4.98 13.04
N GLY A 357 -5.34 6.27 13.27
CA GLY A 357 -4.67 7.12 14.24
C GLY A 357 -3.33 7.69 13.75
N GLY A 358 -2.43 7.99 14.69
CA GLY A 358 -1.13 8.63 14.42
C GLY A 358 -1.27 10.01 13.78
N ASN A 359 -0.55 10.21 12.67
CA ASN A 359 -0.52 11.50 11.95
C ASN A 359 -1.60 11.62 10.87
N LEU A 360 -2.57 10.71 10.82
CA LEU A 360 -3.67 10.79 9.87
C LEU A 360 -4.61 11.96 10.24
N PRO A 361 -5.20 12.66 9.24
CA PRO A 361 -6.12 13.76 9.50
C PRO A 361 -7.31 13.32 10.37
N VAL A 362 -7.51 13.98 11.50
CA VAL A 362 -8.60 13.65 12.44
C VAL A 362 -9.97 14.04 11.89
N GLU A 363 -10.02 15.11 11.09
CA GLU A 363 -11.24 15.61 10.47
C GLU A 363 -11.29 15.25 8.98
N GLY A 364 -12.50 14.96 8.50
CA GLY A 364 -12.75 14.65 7.09
C GLY A 364 -13.04 13.18 6.82
N SER A 365 -13.10 12.86 5.53
CA SER A 365 -13.30 11.49 5.05
C SER A 365 -11.99 10.71 5.10
N ALA A 366 -12.09 9.40 5.30
CA ALA A 366 -10.95 8.49 5.29
C ALA A 366 -10.12 8.63 4.01
N HIS A 367 -8.80 8.53 4.17
CA HIS A 367 -7.87 8.52 3.05
C HIS A 367 -7.97 7.16 2.33
N LEU A 368 -8.63 7.15 1.16
CA LEU A 368 -8.85 5.94 0.37
C LEU A 368 -7.76 5.79 -0.70
N MET A 369 -6.97 4.74 -0.59
CA MET A 369 -5.97 4.34 -1.57
C MET A 369 -6.48 3.15 -2.38
N ARG A 370 -6.55 3.29 -3.70
CA ARG A 370 -7.08 2.27 -4.61
C ARG A 370 -5.97 1.82 -5.55
N PHE A 371 -5.83 0.51 -5.73
CA PHE A 371 -4.78 -0.07 -6.54
C PHE A 371 -5.31 -1.16 -7.46
N ALA A 372 -4.74 -1.22 -8.66
CA ALA A 372 -4.95 -2.31 -9.61
C ALA A 372 -3.59 -2.81 -10.10
N ASN A 373 -3.30 -4.11 -9.98
CA ASN A 373 -2.02 -4.69 -10.41
C ASN A 373 -0.80 -3.90 -9.94
N ARG A 374 -0.78 -3.48 -8.66
CA ARG A 374 0.30 -2.66 -8.05
C ARG A 374 0.47 -1.25 -8.64
N VAL A 375 -0.53 -0.76 -9.38
CA VAL A 375 -0.59 0.61 -9.91
C VAL A 375 -1.61 1.43 -9.10
N PRO A 376 -1.22 2.60 -8.56
CA PRO A 376 -2.16 3.51 -7.89
C PRO A 376 -3.19 4.10 -8.86
N LEU A 377 -4.46 4.11 -8.43
CA LEU A 377 -5.57 4.72 -9.16
C LEU A 377 -5.87 6.10 -8.59
N VAL A 378 -5.35 7.15 -9.23
CA VAL A 378 -5.40 8.53 -8.71
C VAL A 378 -6.73 9.23 -9.01
N TYR A 379 -7.29 9.03 -10.21
CA TYR A 379 -8.47 9.78 -10.67
C TYR A 379 -9.78 8.96 -10.61
N GLN A 380 -10.91 9.63 -10.88
CA GLN A 380 -12.23 9.02 -11.02
C GLN A 380 -12.68 8.15 -9.82
N GLN A 381 -12.37 8.59 -8.61
CA GLN A 381 -12.75 7.87 -7.38
C GLN A 381 -14.27 7.59 -7.32
N GLY A 382 -15.12 8.51 -7.78
CA GLY A 382 -16.58 8.33 -7.76
C GLY A 382 -17.13 7.25 -8.69
N ALA A 383 -16.41 6.88 -9.76
CA ALA A 383 -16.83 5.84 -10.70
C ALA A 383 -16.27 4.45 -10.34
N CYS A 384 -15.40 4.35 -9.33
CA CYS A 384 -14.69 3.14 -9.01
C CYS A 384 -15.47 2.22 -8.05
N ALA A 385 -15.58 0.95 -8.41
CA ALA A 385 -16.21 -0.09 -7.60
C ALA A 385 -15.65 -0.18 -6.17
N VAL A 386 -14.33 -0.01 -6.01
CA VAL A 386 -13.67 0.05 -4.69
C VAL A 386 -14.27 1.12 -3.79
N THR A 387 -14.41 2.36 -4.28
CA THR A 387 -14.98 3.48 -3.51
C THR A 387 -16.41 3.18 -3.11
N ARG A 388 -17.20 2.64 -4.04
CA ARG A 388 -18.57 2.23 -3.80
C ARG A 388 -18.65 1.17 -2.71
N CYS A 389 -17.85 0.12 -2.79
CA CYS A 389 -17.79 -0.94 -1.77
C CYS A 389 -17.43 -0.37 -0.38
N VAL A 390 -16.44 0.54 -0.32
CA VAL A 390 -16.06 1.20 0.94
C VAL A 390 -17.22 2.04 1.48
N ALA A 391 -17.94 2.78 0.64
CA ALA A 391 -19.09 3.57 1.08
C ALA A 391 -20.30 2.71 1.53
N GLU A 392 -20.50 1.54 0.92
CA GLU A 392 -21.62 0.63 1.25
C GLU A 392 -21.39 -0.16 2.56
N VAL A 393 -20.15 -0.31 3.02
CA VAL A 393 -19.86 -0.92 4.33
C VAL A 393 -20.40 -0.03 5.46
N ASN A 394 -21.12 -0.62 6.40
CA ASN A 394 -21.64 0.06 7.58
C ASN A 394 -20.54 0.30 8.63
N TRP A 395 -19.77 1.37 8.48
CA TRP A 395 -18.64 1.69 9.38
C TRP A 395 -19.08 2.12 10.79
N LYS A 396 -20.32 2.59 10.95
CA LYS A 396 -20.92 2.88 12.27
C LYS A 396 -20.93 1.66 13.17
N ALA A 397 -21.13 0.46 12.61
CA ALA A 397 -21.06 -0.79 13.36
C ALA A 397 -19.65 -1.11 13.92
N TYR A 398 -18.62 -0.48 13.35
CA TYR A 398 -17.21 -0.62 13.73
C TYR A 398 -16.67 0.56 14.56
N GLY A 399 -17.53 1.50 14.98
CA GLY A 399 -17.13 2.60 15.87
C GLY A 399 -16.66 3.86 15.16
N LEU A 400 -16.99 4.03 13.86
CA LEU A 400 -16.65 5.21 13.08
C LEU A 400 -17.89 6.00 12.65
N SER A 401 -17.78 7.32 12.54
CA SER A 401 -18.79 8.12 11.85
C SER A 401 -18.70 7.92 10.34
N GLN A 402 -19.79 8.19 9.62
CA GLN A 402 -19.87 7.98 8.17
C GLN A 402 -20.88 8.94 7.54
N ALA A 403 -20.45 9.60 6.46
CA ALA A 403 -21.29 10.39 5.55
C ALA A 403 -20.84 10.09 4.11
N GLY A 404 -21.38 9.00 3.55
CA GLY A 404 -20.80 8.36 2.36
C GLY A 404 -19.60 7.51 2.75
N LEU A 405 -18.40 8.10 2.73
CA LEU A 405 -17.18 7.44 3.22
C LEU A 405 -17.10 7.50 4.75
N PRO A 406 -16.39 6.55 5.39
CA PRO A 406 -16.07 6.64 6.81
C PRO A 406 -15.27 7.91 7.11
N GLN A 407 -15.46 8.47 8.29
CA GLN A 407 -14.81 9.71 8.73
C GLN A 407 -13.86 9.46 9.90
N GLY A 408 -12.85 10.31 10.03
CA GLY A 408 -11.83 10.24 11.07
C GLY A 408 -10.43 9.94 10.55
N PRO A 409 -9.45 9.74 11.47
CA PRO A 409 -8.05 9.45 11.15
C PRO A 409 -7.90 8.01 10.66
N LEU A 410 -8.44 7.73 9.48
CA LEU A 410 -8.55 6.40 8.89
C LEU A 410 -7.94 6.41 7.49
N LEU A 411 -7.12 5.40 7.21
CA LEU A 411 -6.61 5.07 5.89
C LEU A 411 -7.18 3.71 5.49
N ILE A 412 -7.73 3.62 4.28
CA ILE A 412 -8.23 2.38 3.71
C ILE A 412 -7.48 2.14 2.41
N LEU A 413 -6.83 0.99 2.30
CA LEU A 413 -6.17 0.53 1.09
C LEU A 413 -6.93 -0.67 0.53
N VAL A 414 -7.20 -0.66 -0.77
CA VAL A 414 -7.72 -1.83 -1.48
C VAL A 414 -6.95 -2.02 -2.78
N HIS A 415 -6.41 -3.22 -2.96
CA HIS A 415 -5.67 -3.67 -4.11
C HIS A 415 -6.42 -4.83 -4.80
N VAL A 416 -6.60 -4.71 -6.11
CA VAL A 416 -7.12 -5.78 -6.96
C VAL A 416 -6.02 -6.23 -7.91
N ALA A 417 -5.55 -7.46 -7.76
CA ALA A 417 -4.61 -8.10 -8.67
C ALA A 417 -5.36 -9.03 -9.61
N SER A 418 -5.12 -8.94 -10.92
CA SER A 418 -5.76 -9.78 -11.92
C SER A 418 -4.94 -9.86 -13.22
N THR A 419 -5.12 -10.92 -14.00
CA THR A 419 -4.53 -11.03 -15.36
C THR A 419 -5.12 -10.00 -16.33
N ASN A 420 -6.37 -9.63 -16.09
CA ASN A 420 -7.05 -8.55 -16.78
C ASN A 420 -7.84 -7.77 -15.73
N VAL A 421 -7.80 -6.45 -15.70
CA VAL A 421 -8.52 -5.66 -14.70
C VAL A 421 -9.65 -4.98 -15.46
N PRO A 422 -10.91 -5.08 -14.99
CA PRO A 422 -12.03 -4.51 -15.70
C PRO A 422 -12.06 -3.01 -15.42
N PHE A 423 -11.41 -2.22 -16.25
CA PHE A 423 -11.44 -0.75 -16.13
C PHE A 423 -12.70 -0.17 -16.77
N THR A 424 -13.16 0.98 -16.28
CA THR A 424 -14.30 1.72 -16.85
C THR A 424 -13.93 2.47 -18.14
N SER A 425 -12.64 2.73 -18.36
CA SER A 425 -12.10 3.47 -19.50
C SER A 425 -10.67 3.02 -19.81
N GLU A 426 -10.20 3.37 -21.02
CA GLU A 426 -8.83 3.09 -21.49
C GLU A 426 -7.74 3.82 -20.67
N SER A 427 -8.10 4.89 -19.97
CA SER A 427 -7.20 5.63 -19.08
C SER A 427 -6.89 4.92 -17.75
N LYS A 428 -7.59 3.80 -17.45
CA LYS A 428 -7.35 2.93 -16.29
C LYS A 428 -7.38 3.64 -14.94
N ASP A 429 -8.39 4.49 -14.71
CA ASP A 429 -8.51 5.27 -13.46
C ASP A 429 -9.46 4.65 -12.44
N ALA A 430 -10.39 3.80 -12.90
CA ALA A 430 -11.42 3.21 -12.06
C ALA A 430 -11.72 1.77 -12.48
N ILE A 431 -11.91 0.91 -11.47
CA ILE A 431 -12.34 -0.48 -11.66
C ILE A 431 -13.86 -0.49 -11.78
N ALA A 432 -14.37 -1.18 -12.79
CA ALA A 432 -15.79 -1.35 -13.07
C ALA A 432 -16.48 -2.20 -11.99
N ALA A 433 -17.79 -2.01 -11.84
CA ALA A 433 -18.63 -2.72 -10.89
C ALA A 433 -18.92 -4.16 -11.36
N ILE A 434 -18.01 -5.08 -11.05
CA ILE A 434 -18.17 -6.51 -11.29
C ILE A 434 -18.61 -7.20 -9.99
N PRO A 435 -19.76 -7.91 -9.94
CA PRO A 435 -20.30 -8.47 -8.71
C PRO A 435 -19.35 -9.37 -7.92
N GLU A 436 -18.57 -10.20 -8.62
CA GLU A 436 -17.59 -11.10 -8.01
C GLU A 436 -16.47 -10.32 -7.31
N ILE A 437 -16.00 -9.24 -7.92
CA ILE A 437 -14.95 -8.37 -7.36
C ILE A 437 -15.51 -7.57 -6.18
N GLU A 438 -16.68 -6.94 -6.33
CA GLU A 438 -17.34 -6.17 -5.26
C GLU A 438 -17.58 -7.03 -4.01
N ARG A 439 -18.00 -8.29 -4.20
CA ARG A 439 -18.19 -9.25 -3.11
C ARG A 439 -16.90 -9.50 -2.33
N GLU A 440 -15.79 -9.82 -2.99
CA GLU A 440 -14.53 -10.10 -2.29
C GLU A 440 -13.94 -8.85 -1.62
N ILE A 441 -14.08 -7.67 -2.23
CA ILE A 441 -13.71 -6.38 -1.59
C ILE A 441 -14.52 -6.19 -0.30
N THR A 442 -15.84 -6.35 -0.37
CA THR A 442 -16.72 -6.15 0.78
C THR A 442 -16.40 -7.13 1.92
N LEU A 443 -16.10 -8.39 1.59
CA LEU A 443 -15.72 -9.39 2.59
C LEU A 443 -14.39 -9.02 3.26
N ALA A 444 -13.37 -8.60 2.50
CA ALA A 444 -12.09 -8.17 3.05
C ALA A 444 -12.24 -6.97 4.00
N LEU A 445 -13.02 -5.95 3.60
CA LEU A 445 -13.27 -4.76 4.41
C LEU A 445 -14.04 -5.08 5.70
N ARG A 446 -15.00 -6.01 5.66
CA ARG A 446 -15.72 -6.46 6.86
C ARG A 446 -14.80 -7.17 7.85
N ASP A 447 -13.89 -8.00 7.36
CA ASP A 447 -12.92 -8.69 8.22
C ASP A 447 -12.02 -7.67 8.93
N LEU A 448 -11.47 -6.70 8.18
CA LEU A 448 -10.65 -5.61 8.74
C LEU A 448 -11.42 -4.70 9.71
N GLY A 449 -12.70 -4.42 9.42
CA GLY A 449 -13.56 -3.62 10.28
C GLY A 449 -13.76 -4.22 11.68
N ARG A 450 -13.78 -5.56 11.81
CA ARG A 450 -13.86 -6.24 13.13
C ARG A 450 -12.60 -6.04 13.96
N ASP A 451 -11.43 -6.10 13.33
CA ASP A 451 -10.15 -5.86 14.01
C ASP A 451 -10.05 -4.40 14.46
N LEU A 452 -10.40 -3.47 13.57
CA LEU A 452 -10.43 -2.04 13.88
C LEU A 452 -11.37 -1.74 15.06
N LYS A 453 -12.58 -2.30 15.05
CA LYS A 453 -13.54 -2.14 16.16
C LYS A 453 -12.95 -2.59 17.48
N THR A 454 -12.23 -3.71 17.49
CA THR A 454 -11.58 -4.26 18.70
C THR A 454 -10.52 -3.29 19.22
N PHE A 455 -9.71 -2.73 18.33
CA PHE A 455 -8.72 -1.71 18.67
C PHE A 455 -9.36 -0.43 19.24
N ILE A 456 -10.32 0.17 18.54
CA ILE A 456 -11.01 1.39 18.96
C ILE A 456 -11.70 1.18 20.32
N SER A 457 -12.42 0.07 20.48
CA SER A 457 -13.12 -0.24 21.73
C SER A 457 -12.16 -0.38 22.91
N ARG A 458 -10.99 -1.01 22.69
CA ARG A 458 -9.95 -1.14 23.72
C ARG A 458 -9.38 0.23 24.10
N ARG A 459 -9.10 1.08 23.10
CA ARG A 459 -8.58 2.44 23.32
C ARG A 459 -9.58 3.31 24.07
N ASP A 460 -10.84 3.32 23.64
CA ASP A 460 -11.88 4.14 24.26
C ASP A 460 -12.20 3.68 25.69
N ARG A 461 -12.20 2.36 25.94
CA ARG A 461 -12.33 1.81 27.31
C ARG A 461 -11.18 2.25 28.21
N THR A 462 -9.96 2.28 27.68
CA THR A 462 -8.77 2.72 28.42
C THR A 462 -8.87 4.21 28.73
N ARG A 463 -9.23 5.04 27.74
CA ARG A 463 -9.44 6.49 27.92
C ARG A 463 -10.53 6.79 28.94
N GLN A 464 -11.70 6.15 28.84
CA GLN A 464 -12.79 6.35 29.79
C GLN A 464 -12.42 5.93 31.21
N ALA A 465 -11.63 4.86 31.37
CA ALA A 465 -11.14 4.44 32.68
C ALA A 465 -10.20 5.48 33.28
N GLU A 466 -9.28 6.04 32.48
CA GLU A 466 -8.38 7.12 32.91
C GLU A 466 -9.11 8.43 33.24
N GLU A 467 -10.09 8.83 32.42
CA GLU A 467 -10.92 10.02 32.68
C GLU A 467 -11.71 9.88 33.97
N ARG A 468 -12.33 8.72 34.21
CA ARG A 468 -13.04 8.43 35.47
C ARG A 468 -12.09 8.43 36.66
N ALA A 469 -10.91 7.81 36.52
CA ALA A 469 -9.90 7.79 37.57
C ALA A 469 -9.46 9.22 37.94
N ARG A 470 -9.19 10.07 36.94
CA ARG A 470 -8.85 11.48 37.15
C ARG A 470 -9.98 12.26 37.82
N ALA A 471 -11.22 12.07 37.39
CA ALA A 471 -12.37 12.75 37.98
C ALA A 471 -12.58 12.35 39.45
N VAL A 472 -12.38 11.07 39.79
CA VAL A 472 -12.46 10.60 41.19
C VAL A 472 -11.33 11.19 42.03
N CYS A 473 -10.08 11.17 41.54
CA CYS A 473 -8.94 11.78 42.23
C CYS A 473 -9.13 13.28 42.44
N ALA A 474 -9.76 14.01 41.51
CA ALA A 474 -10.02 15.43 41.67
C ALA A 474 -10.95 15.77 42.86
N ILE A 475 -11.87 14.87 43.21
CA ILE A 475 -12.87 15.06 44.28
C ILE A 475 -12.37 14.47 45.63
N LEU A 476 -11.40 13.56 45.57
CA LEU A 476 -10.92 12.79 46.73
C LEU A 476 -10.36 13.66 47.88
N PRO A 477 -9.59 14.75 47.64
CA PRO A 477 -9.13 15.63 48.71
C PRO A 477 -10.27 16.33 49.46
N GLU A 478 -11.29 16.81 48.75
CA GLU A 478 -12.46 17.47 49.35
C GLU A 478 -13.27 16.49 50.21
N LEU A 479 -13.43 15.25 49.75
CA LEU A 479 -14.05 14.18 50.52
C LEU A 479 -13.26 13.84 51.79
N ALA A 480 -11.93 13.72 51.68
CA ALA A 480 -11.07 13.45 52.83
C ALA A 480 -11.17 14.56 53.88
N ALA A 481 -11.14 15.83 53.45
CA ALA A 481 -11.31 16.98 54.33
C ALA A 481 -12.69 16.98 55.02
N LYS A 482 -13.77 16.72 54.27
CA LYS A 482 -15.12 16.66 54.85
C LYS A 482 -15.33 15.50 55.81
N VAL A 483 -14.78 14.32 55.51
CA VAL A 483 -14.85 13.18 56.43
C VAL A 483 -14.07 13.47 57.71
N ALA A 484 -12.89 14.09 57.61
CA ALA A 484 -12.08 14.50 58.75
C ALA A 484 -12.82 15.52 59.63
N GLU A 485 -13.46 16.52 59.02
CA GLU A 485 -14.30 17.52 59.69
C GLU A 485 -15.46 16.86 60.45
N VAL A 486 -16.21 15.97 59.80
CA VAL A 486 -17.40 15.32 60.40
C VAL A 486 -17.03 14.34 61.50
N THR A 487 -15.88 13.68 61.39
CA THR A 487 -15.43 12.67 62.37
C THR A 487 -14.51 13.21 63.46
N GLU A 488 -14.17 14.51 63.40
CA GLU A 488 -13.22 15.19 64.29
C GLU A 488 -11.86 14.46 64.38
N ARG A 489 -11.38 13.95 63.24
CA ARG A 489 -10.13 13.19 63.10
C ARG A 489 -9.18 13.85 62.10
N PRO A 490 -7.87 13.55 62.13
CA PRO A 490 -6.94 14.03 61.11
C PRO A 490 -7.36 13.57 59.71
N VAL A 491 -7.00 14.37 58.70
CA VAL A 491 -7.28 14.06 57.29
C VAL A 491 -6.62 12.72 56.92
N PRO A 492 -7.39 11.74 56.40
CA PRO A 492 -6.81 10.46 56.02
C PRO A 492 -5.87 10.64 54.82
N ASP A 493 -4.76 9.90 54.81
CA ASP A 493 -3.86 9.83 53.66
C ASP A 493 -4.57 9.15 52.47
N ILE A 494 -4.81 9.93 51.41
CA ILE A 494 -5.48 9.49 50.19
C ILE A 494 -4.53 8.98 49.12
N SER A 495 -3.23 9.19 49.25
CA SER A 495 -2.24 8.82 48.24
C SER A 495 -2.22 7.34 47.83
N PRO A 496 -2.43 6.35 48.72
CA PRO A 496 -2.53 4.95 48.29
C PRO A 496 -3.82 4.68 47.52
N ILE A 497 -4.92 5.38 47.83
CA ILE A 497 -6.19 5.26 47.10
C ILE A 497 -6.04 5.88 45.70
N GLU A 498 -5.41 7.06 45.60
CA GLU A 498 -5.09 7.67 44.30
C GLU A 498 -4.17 6.78 43.45
N GLY A 499 -3.14 6.22 44.07
CA GLY A 499 -2.23 5.27 43.43
C GLY A 499 -2.94 4.04 42.87
N GLN A 500 -3.87 3.46 43.64
CA GLN A 500 -4.68 2.33 43.21
C GLN A 500 -5.62 2.69 42.05
N ILE A 501 -6.32 3.82 42.14
CA ILE A 501 -7.28 4.28 41.13
C ILE A 501 -6.56 4.62 39.81
N MET A 502 -5.42 5.32 39.91
CA MET A 502 -4.62 5.75 38.76
C MET A 502 -3.62 4.68 38.28
N ARG A 503 -3.55 3.52 38.96
CA ARG A 503 -2.61 2.43 38.68
C ARG A 503 -1.16 2.91 38.59
N LYS A 504 -0.72 3.67 39.59
CA LYS A 504 0.62 4.26 39.69
C LYS A 504 1.47 3.53 40.73
N VAL A 505 2.77 3.76 40.69
CA VAL A 505 3.67 3.42 41.80
C VAL A 505 3.58 4.53 42.84
N VAL A 506 3.38 4.18 44.10
CA VAL A 506 3.35 5.14 45.21
C VAL A 506 4.55 4.89 46.10
N ALA A 507 5.43 5.89 46.24
CA ALA A 507 6.48 5.91 47.25
C ALA A 507 6.05 6.84 48.38
N LYS A 508 6.26 6.38 49.61
CA LYS A 508 5.99 7.11 50.83
C LYS A 508 7.23 7.16 51.70
N LYS A 509 7.45 8.29 52.34
CA LYS A 509 8.41 8.49 53.42
C LYS A 509 7.67 9.00 54.65
N TRP A 510 8.01 8.50 55.83
CA TRP A 510 7.49 8.98 57.11
C TRP A 510 8.52 8.80 58.21
N THR A 511 8.37 9.54 59.30
CA THR A 511 9.25 9.45 60.47
C THR A 511 8.42 9.21 61.74
N LEU A 512 8.77 8.16 62.47
CA LEU A 512 8.12 7.81 63.73
C LEU A 512 9.15 7.42 64.79
N GLY A 513 9.19 8.15 65.90
CA GLY A 513 10.05 7.82 67.04
C GLY A 513 11.56 7.83 66.73
N GLY A 514 12.01 8.69 65.81
CA GLY A 514 13.42 8.77 65.39
C GLY A 514 13.84 7.71 64.37
N ARG A 515 12.89 7.00 63.77
CA ARG A 515 13.12 6.10 62.63
C ARG A 515 12.40 6.62 61.39
N VAL A 516 13.10 6.61 60.26
CA VAL A 516 12.56 6.94 58.95
C VAL A 516 12.14 5.64 58.27
N GLY A 517 10.90 5.59 57.82
CA GLY A 517 10.34 4.50 57.02
C GLY A 517 10.08 4.93 55.59
N ILE A 518 10.41 4.06 54.66
CA ILE A 518 10.13 4.19 53.23
C ILE A 518 9.27 3.00 52.81
N GLU A 519 8.20 3.26 52.08
CA GLU A 519 7.38 2.22 51.45
C GLU A 519 7.14 2.54 49.98
N VAL A 520 7.36 1.57 49.10
CA VAL A 520 7.06 1.67 47.67
C VAL A 520 6.07 0.59 47.30
N GLN A 521 4.90 0.97 46.79
CA GLN A 521 3.84 0.05 46.37
C GLN A 521 3.61 0.15 44.86
N ASN A 522 3.56 -0.99 44.18
CA ASN A 522 3.31 -1.07 42.75
C ASN A 522 1.83 -1.37 42.47
N HIS A 523 1.02 -0.34 42.20
CA HIS A 523 -0.37 -0.55 41.75
C HIS A 523 -0.51 -0.64 40.22
N THR A 524 0.59 -0.77 39.49
CA THR A 524 0.56 -1.00 38.04
C THR A 524 0.28 -2.49 37.74
N GLY A 525 -0.11 -2.79 36.50
CA GLY A 525 -0.40 -4.16 36.06
C GLY A 525 0.82 -4.98 35.60
N ARG A 526 2.05 -4.47 35.79
CA ARG A 526 3.30 -5.14 35.36
C ARG A 526 4.35 -5.08 36.46
N GLU A 527 5.29 -6.02 36.43
CA GLU A 527 6.47 -5.97 37.26
C GLU A 527 7.36 -4.78 36.85
N LEU A 528 7.97 -4.12 37.82
CA LEU A 528 8.83 -2.96 37.62
C LEU A 528 10.16 -3.17 38.31
N ALA A 529 11.25 -2.97 37.59
CA ALA A 529 12.57 -2.78 38.17
C ALA A 529 12.76 -1.29 38.45
N LEU A 530 12.87 -0.93 39.73
CA LEU A 530 12.90 0.43 40.23
C LEU A 530 14.20 0.69 40.98
N GLN A 531 14.60 1.95 40.99
CA GLN A 531 15.66 2.45 41.84
C GLN A 531 15.05 3.47 42.80
N VAL A 532 15.06 3.14 44.09
CA VAL A 532 14.60 4.04 45.14
C VAL A 532 15.79 4.87 45.58
N TYR A 533 15.73 6.18 45.30
CA TYR A 533 16.74 7.14 45.71
C TYR A 533 16.26 7.86 46.96
N GLU A 534 17.10 7.92 47.98
CA GLU A 534 16.88 8.76 49.15
C GLU A 534 18.11 9.61 49.42
N GLN A 535 17.90 10.88 49.76
CA GLN A 535 18.97 11.84 50.01
C GLN A 535 18.68 12.58 51.31
N SER A 536 19.51 12.35 52.34
CA SER A 536 19.37 12.99 53.66
C SER A 536 20.69 13.19 54.38
N GLY A 537 20.69 14.06 55.39
CA GLY A 537 21.82 14.20 56.32
C GLY A 537 21.84 13.13 57.42
N ASP A 538 20.90 12.17 57.40
CA ASP A 538 20.84 11.12 58.40
C ASP A 538 22.00 10.12 58.19
N PRO A 539 22.56 9.50 59.25
CA PRO A 539 23.66 8.53 59.10
C PRO A 539 23.20 7.20 58.48
N ALA A 540 22.00 6.72 58.84
CA ALA A 540 21.32 5.51 58.33
C ALA A 540 22.17 4.25 58.10
N GLY A 541 23.23 4.05 58.90
CA GLY A 541 24.06 2.84 58.81
C GLY A 541 23.34 1.55 59.22
N ASP A 542 22.15 1.67 59.80
CA ASP A 542 21.27 0.60 60.27
C ASP A 542 20.08 0.35 59.34
N ALA A 543 20.14 0.81 58.09
CA ALA A 543 19.05 0.64 57.13
C ALA A 543 18.76 -0.83 56.82
N GLU A 544 17.49 -1.22 56.97
CA GLU A 544 16.98 -2.55 56.63
C GLU A 544 15.88 -2.44 55.57
N PRO A 545 16.06 -2.99 54.36
CA PRO A 545 17.26 -3.66 53.85
C PRO A 545 18.41 -2.68 53.59
N VAL A 546 19.65 -3.21 53.59
CA VAL A 546 20.87 -2.44 53.33
C VAL A 546 20.81 -1.86 51.90
N PRO A 547 21.16 -0.57 51.70
CA PRO A 547 21.21 0.03 50.37
C PRO A 547 22.24 -0.70 49.47
N ASP A 548 21.87 -0.93 48.21
CA ASP A 548 22.80 -1.49 47.22
C ASP A 548 23.95 -0.52 46.91
N PHE A 549 23.69 0.78 47.05
CA PHE A 549 24.67 1.84 46.91
C PHE A 549 24.41 2.97 47.91
N ALA A 550 25.48 3.46 48.55
CA ALA A 550 25.44 4.64 49.42
C ALA A 550 26.70 5.49 49.19
N THR A 551 26.53 6.81 49.13
CA THR A 551 27.65 7.77 48.98
C THR A 551 27.33 9.05 49.73
N GLU A 552 28.33 9.62 50.40
CA GLU A 552 28.24 10.90 51.09
C GLU A 552 28.99 11.98 50.32
N LEU A 553 28.34 13.13 50.11
CA LEU A 553 28.94 14.32 49.51
C LEU A 553 28.42 15.56 50.24
N ASP A 554 29.31 16.43 50.71
CA ASP A 554 28.98 17.69 51.39
C ASP A 554 27.96 17.55 52.55
N GLY A 555 28.04 16.44 53.31
CA GLY A 555 27.17 16.16 54.45
C GLY A 555 25.77 15.64 54.08
N VAL A 556 25.53 15.31 52.81
CA VAL A 556 24.31 14.62 52.33
C VAL A 556 24.66 13.22 51.90
N VAL A 557 23.99 12.22 52.48
CA VAL A 557 24.11 10.82 52.12
C VAL A 557 23.03 10.49 51.08
N THR A 558 23.45 10.04 49.91
CA THR A 558 22.56 9.48 48.87
C THR A 558 22.57 7.96 48.97
N ARG A 559 21.37 7.37 49.08
CA ARG A 559 21.14 5.93 49.15
C ARG A 559 20.32 5.47 47.97
N VAL A 560 20.66 4.30 47.45
CA VAL A 560 19.96 3.69 46.32
C VAL A 560 19.66 2.23 46.62
N TRP A 561 18.40 1.86 46.50
CA TRP A 561 17.95 0.47 46.51
C TRP A 561 17.46 0.07 45.12
N GLN A 562 17.95 -1.07 44.61
CA GLN A 562 17.45 -1.72 43.41
C GLN A 562 16.32 -2.66 43.82
N VAL A 563 15.11 -2.38 43.34
CA VAL A 563 13.90 -3.08 43.77
C VAL A 563 13.16 -3.65 42.56
N SER A 564 12.96 -4.96 42.53
CA SER A 564 11.98 -5.58 41.61
C SER A 564 10.64 -5.73 42.32
N LEU A 565 9.62 -5.07 41.81
CA LEU A 565 8.28 -5.03 42.41
C LEU A 565 7.24 -5.66 41.48
N PRO A 566 6.67 -6.84 41.82
CA PRO A 566 5.59 -7.43 41.04
C PRO A 566 4.30 -6.58 41.12
N PRO A 567 3.31 -6.80 40.23
CA PRO A 567 2.00 -6.16 40.32
C PRO A 567 1.35 -6.37 41.69
N GLY A 568 0.96 -5.29 42.37
CA GLY A 568 0.41 -5.33 43.73
C GLY A 568 1.44 -5.57 44.84
N GLY A 569 2.73 -5.71 44.50
CA GLY A 569 3.82 -5.86 45.46
C GLY A 569 4.12 -4.58 46.22
N ALA A 570 4.74 -4.73 47.39
CA ALA A 570 5.23 -3.63 48.21
C ALA A 570 6.67 -3.92 48.66
N TRP A 571 7.48 -2.87 48.74
CA TRP A 571 8.83 -2.90 49.27
C TRP A 571 8.95 -1.86 50.37
N ARG A 572 9.73 -2.17 51.42
CA ARG A 572 9.90 -1.29 52.57
C ARG A 572 11.36 -1.22 52.98
N ALA A 573 11.79 -0.04 53.43
CA ALA A 573 13.04 0.16 54.12
C ALA A 573 12.85 1.02 55.38
N GLU A 574 13.60 0.73 56.43
CA GLU A 574 13.60 1.53 57.66
C GLU A 574 15.03 1.77 58.17
N TYR A 575 15.29 2.96 58.71
CA TYR A 575 16.58 3.32 59.32
C TYR A 575 16.43 4.37 60.41
N THR A 576 17.44 4.53 61.26
CA THR A 576 17.44 5.57 62.30
C THR A 576 17.79 6.93 61.68
N GLY A 577 16.95 7.94 61.92
CA GLY A 577 17.11 9.25 61.31
C GLY A 577 16.14 10.31 61.81
N SER A 578 16.46 11.56 61.49
CA SER A 578 15.63 12.74 61.76
C SER A 578 14.48 12.92 60.76
N GLY A 579 14.50 12.19 59.64
CA GLY A 579 13.50 12.34 58.58
C GLY A 579 13.82 13.44 57.59
N SER A 580 14.89 14.22 57.80
CA SER A 580 15.34 15.25 56.86
C SER A 580 15.62 14.64 55.47
N GLY A 581 15.42 15.39 54.39
CA GLY A 581 15.80 14.93 53.03
C GLY A 581 14.66 14.49 52.12
N THR A 582 14.99 14.05 50.91
CA THR A 582 14.02 13.74 49.83
C THR A 582 14.10 12.29 49.37
N ILE A 583 13.00 11.81 48.80
CA ILE A 583 12.90 10.51 48.13
C ILE A 583 12.53 10.70 46.65
N ASP A 584 13.07 9.87 45.78
CA ASP A 584 12.71 9.79 44.36
C ASP A 584 12.73 8.34 43.86
N LEU A 585 11.97 8.08 42.79
CA LEU A 585 11.94 6.79 42.11
C LEU A 585 12.42 6.92 40.66
N ARG A 586 13.39 6.09 40.26
CA ARG A 586 13.77 5.90 38.86
C ARG A 586 13.39 4.51 38.35
N GLY A 587 13.31 4.35 37.03
CA GLY A 587 12.83 3.11 36.38
C GLY A 587 11.32 3.08 36.10
N VAL A 588 10.61 4.18 36.40
CA VAL A 588 9.19 4.38 36.07
C VAL A 588 8.99 5.79 35.49
N ASP A 589 8.09 5.91 34.52
CA ASP A 589 7.72 7.22 33.95
C ASP A 589 7.17 8.16 35.04
N GLU A 590 7.55 9.45 34.98
CA GLU A 590 7.07 10.51 35.90
C GLU A 590 5.55 10.54 36.06
N HIS A 591 4.82 10.39 34.95
CA HIS A 591 3.35 10.40 34.96
C HIS A 591 2.73 9.15 35.64
N ARG A 592 3.56 8.13 35.94
CA ARG A 592 3.16 6.85 36.57
C ARG A 592 3.72 6.64 37.97
N LYS A 593 4.38 7.64 38.56
CA LYS A 593 4.77 7.62 39.98
C LYS A 593 4.06 8.74 40.77
N VAL A 594 3.91 8.50 42.06
CA VAL A 594 3.50 9.47 43.08
C VAL A 594 4.49 9.30 44.23
N VAL A 595 5.10 10.40 44.65
CA VAL A 595 6.05 10.41 45.76
C VAL A 595 5.46 11.32 46.83
N VAL A 596 5.35 10.79 48.04
CA VAL A 596 4.69 11.47 49.16
C VAL A 596 5.65 11.46 50.34
N ASP A 597 5.93 12.65 50.85
CA ASP A 597 6.61 12.82 52.12
C ASP A 597 5.56 13.19 53.17
N LEU A 598 5.38 12.33 54.18
CA LEU A 598 4.37 12.48 55.22
C LEU A 598 4.87 13.32 56.41
N ASP A 599 6.15 13.74 56.39
CA ASP A 599 6.78 14.53 57.46
C ASP A 599 6.65 16.06 57.24
N VAL A 600 5.87 16.49 56.24
CA VAL A 600 5.64 17.90 55.84
C VAL A 600 4.44 18.53 56.53
#